data_AF-A0A0F9D0I5-F1
#
_entry.id   AF-A0A0F9D0I5-F1
#
_cell.length_a   1.000
_cell.length_b   1.000
_cell.length_c   1.000
_cell.angle_alpha   90.00
_cell.angle_beta   90.00
_cell.angle_gamma   90.00
#
_symmetry.space_group_name_H-M   'P 1'
#
loop_
_entity.id
_entity.type
_entity.pdbx_description
1 polymer ?
#
loop_
_entity_poly.entity_id
_entity_poly.type
_entity_poly.pdbx_seq_one_letter_code
_entity_poly.pdbx_strand_id
1 'polypeptide(L)'
;MIYQTHLRSYRDLPIRYAEMGSTAGVASRFYQSEVPLTNWIDTLITTALTADTSTQVSYTLGATAQAKDDIKEGYVILTELNDLGENHRVASNVAAAASATGTLFLYPGDTFKQTVTVDTGNVITTIKNPYKDIIITPASAAAATAYQVGVPQVAISADAFGWVQTHGVCSCDTEGTVVIGQEARASEDTTDGAGALAAMSYTEADDADIGVVARVMEVAPTTDFGTFFLTLEGIG
;
A
#
# COMPACT_ATOMS: atom_id res chain seq x y z
N MET A 1 1.08 46.67 -3.80
CA MET A 1 2.02 45.52 -3.77
C MET A 1 1.56 44.60 -2.66
N ILE A 2 0.64 43.70 -2.97
CA ILE A 2 0.02 42.78 -2.01
C ILE A 2 0.51 41.39 -2.40
N TYR A 3 1.32 40.78 -1.52
CA TYR A 3 1.76 39.41 -1.62
C TYR A 3 0.55 38.48 -1.55
N GLN A 4 0.11 37.95 -2.69
CA GLN A 4 -0.84 36.84 -2.74
C GLN A 4 -0.04 35.54 -2.63
N THR A 5 -0.13 34.95 -1.44
CA THR A 5 0.37 33.65 -1.01
C THR A 5 0.07 32.54 -2.02
N HIS A 6 1.13 31.93 -2.57
CA HIS A 6 1.14 30.74 -3.43
C HIS A 6 0.77 29.44 -2.68
N LEU A 7 -0.36 29.42 -1.97
CA LEU A 7 -0.82 28.21 -1.24
C LEU A 7 -2.12 27.62 -1.82
N ARG A 8 -2.44 27.97 -3.07
CA ARG A 8 -3.66 27.51 -3.78
C ARG A 8 -3.37 26.43 -4.83
N SER A 9 -2.34 25.61 -4.64
CA SER A 9 -1.98 24.54 -5.62
C SER A 9 -2.04 23.11 -5.07
N TYR A 10 -2.24 22.91 -3.77
CA TYR A 10 -2.24 21.56 -3.16
C TYR A 10 -3.62 21.02 -2.79
N ARG A 11 -4.69 21.82 -2.95
CA ARG A 11 -6.05 21.45 -2.51
C ARG A 11 -6.85 20.68 -3.57
N ASP A 12 -6.38 20.66 -4.82
CA ASP A 12 -7.10 20.08 -5.96
C ASP A 12 -6.41 18.83 -6.54
N LEU A 13 -5.25 18.44 -6.01
CA LEU A 13 -4.60 17.16 -6.36
C LEU A 13 -5.06 16.10 -5.36
N PRO A 14 -5.58 14.94 -5.79
CA PRO A 14 -5.87 13.84 -4.89
C PRO A 14 -4.56 13.36 -4.24
N ILE A 15 -4.40 13.71 -2.97
CA ILE A 15 -3.26 13.37 -2.13
C ILE A 15 -3.74 12.50 -0.97
N ARG A 16 -2.87 11.63 -0.47
CA ARG A 16 -3.12 10.77 0.69
C ARG A 16 -2.03 10.98 1.73
N TYR A 17 -2.40 10.90 3.00
CA TYR A 17 -1.46 10.98 4.11
C TYR A 17 -0.87 9.60 4.35
N ALA A 18 0.45 9.50 4.40
CA ALA A 18 1.17 8.24 4.49
C ALA A 18 2.34 8.33 5.47
N GLU A 19 2.68 7.20 6.09
CA GLU A 19 3.88 6.99 6.90
C GLU A 19 4.98 6.41 6.03
N MET A 20 6.16 7.04 6.03
CA MET A 20 7.36 6.50 5.39
C MET A 20 7.91 5.36 6.22
N GLY A 21 8.35 4.28 5.58
CA GLY A 21 9.05 3.20 6.27
C GLY A 21 10.38 3.66 6.92
N SER A 22 11.14 2.69 7.42
CA SER A 22 12.38 2.93 8.20
C SER A 22 13.54 3.57 7.43
N THR A 23 13.36 3.91 6.16
CA THR A 23 14.35 4.60 5.32
C THR A 23 13.81 5.95 4.88
N ALA A 24 14.65 6.98 4.90
CA ALA A 24 14.25 8.30 4.44
C ALA A 24 13.86 8.25 2.96
N GLY A 25 12.68 8.77 2.65
CA GLY A 25 12.14 8.81 1.30
C GLY A 25 12.87 9.83 0.41
N VAL A 26 12.93 9.50 -0.87
CA VAL A 26 13.35 10.37 -1.97
C VAL A 26 12.11 11.01 -2.61
N ALA A 27 12.16 12.33 -2.84
CA ALA A 27 11.10 13.06 -3.52
C ALA A 27 10.99 12.65 -5.00
N SER A 28 9.79 12.80 -5.57
CA SER A 28 9.50 12.54 -7.00
C SER A 28 9.90 11.13 -7.45
N ARG A 29 9.79 10.15 -6.54
CA ARG A 29 9.90 8.72 -6.80
C ARG A 29 8.55 8.06 -6.58
N PHE A 30 8.29 6.96 -7.28
CA PHE A 30 7.10 6.15 -7.14
C PHE A 30 7.22 5.19 -5.95
N TYR A 31 6.18 5.10 -5.13
CA TYR A 31 6.11 4.30 -3.91
C TYR A 31 5.00 3.26 -3.98
N GLN A 32 5.20 2.20 -3.21
CA GLN A 32 4.23 1.17 -2.91
C GLN A 32 4.05 1.01 -1.39
N SER A 33 3.02 0.29 -0.96
CA SER A 33 2.85 -0.13 0.42
C SER A 33 4.01 -1.00 0.87
N GLU A 34 4.16 -1.20 2.18
CA GLU A 34 4.97 -2.32 2.66
C GLU A 34 4.45 -3.63 2.03
N VAL A 35 5.39 -4.54 1.77
CA VAL A 35 5.08 -5.88 1.26
C VAL A 35 4.28 -6.64 2.32
N PRO A 36 3.11 -7.21 1.96
CA PRO A 36 2.36 -8.05 2.88
C PRO A 36 3.22 -9.19 3.44
N LEU A 37 3.23 -9.31 4.78
CA LEU A 37 4.05 -10.29 5.48
C LEU A 37 3.40 -11.67 5.40
N THR A 38 4.11 -12.66 4.85
CA THR A 38 3.64 -14.05 4.76
C THR A 38 3.23 -14.62 6.13
N ASN A 39 3.90 -14.20 7.20
CA ASN A 39 3.61 -14.66 8.56
C ASN A 39 2.28 -14.12 9.16
N TRP A 40 1.58 -13.23 8.44
CA TRP A 40 0.31 -12.63 8.84
C TRP A 40 -0.86 -13.05 7.93
N ILE A 41 -0.59 -13.97 7.01
CA ILE A 41 -1.56 -14.61 6.12
C ILE A 41 -1.99 -15.94 6.77
N ASP A 42 -3.29 -16.24 6.70
CA ASP A 42 -3.91 -17.47 7.19
C ASP A 42 -3.48 -17.86 8.62
N THR A 43 -3.49 -16.87 9.51
CA THR A 43 -3.22 -17.06 10.93
C THR A 43 -4.42 -17.67 11.65
N LEU A 44 -4.19 -18.70 12.44
CA LEU A 44 -5.25 -19.44 13.14
C LEU A 44 -5.91 -18.58 14.22
N ILE A 45 -7.24 -18.47 14.22
CA ILE A 45 -7.97 -17.81 15.32
C ILE A 45 -7.86 -18.62 16.61
N THR A 46 -7.77 -17.92 17.74
CA THR A 46 -7.66 -18.52 19.08
C THR A 46 -8.88 -18.22 19.95
N THR A 47 -9.79 -17.38 19.47
CA THR A 47 -11.06 -17.05 20.11
C THR A 47 -12.20 -17.27 19.13
N ALA A 48 -13.26 -17.93 19.59
CA ALA A 48 -14.46 -18.08 18.78
C ALA A 48 -15.12 -16.71 18.53
N LEU A 49 -15.66 -16.54 17.34
CA LEU A 49 -16.43 -15.38 16.94
C LEU A 49 -17.92 -15.71 17.01
N THR A 50 -18.69 -14.80 17.58
CA THR A 50 -20.16 -14.88 17.61
C THR A 50 -20.71 -13.76 16.74
N ALA A 51 -21.56 -14.13 15.79
CA ALA A 51 -22.20 -13.20 14.88
C ALA A 51 -22.86 -12.04 15.65
N ASP A 52 -22.74 -10.85 15.08
CA ASP A 52 -23.29 -9.57 15.54
C ASP A 52 -22.86 -9.11 16.94
N THR A 53 -21.91 -9.79 17.58
CA THR A 53 -21.47 -9.47 18.95
C THR A 53 -19.96 -9.37 19.10
N SER A 54 -19.19 -10.20 18.41
CA SER A 54 -17.74 -10.14 18.43
C SER A 54 -17.25 -8.87 17.72
N THR A 55 -16.47 -8.06 18.46
CA THR A 55 -15.83 -6.81 17.98
C THR A 55 -14.30 -6.92 17.93
N GLN A 56 -13.77 -8.10 18.26
CA GLN A 56 -12.35 -8.41 18.29
C GLN A 56 -12.12 -9.87 17.92
N VAL A 57 -10.93 -10.16 17.42
CA VAL A 57 -10.47 -11.53 17.18
C VAL A 57 -9.05 -11.67 17.70
N SER A 58 -8.77 -12.79 18.36
CA SER A 58 -7.42 -13.20 18.71
C SER A 58 -6.95 -14.31 17.80
N TYR A 59 -5.67 -14.32 17.48
CA TYR A 59 -5.05 -15.21 16.49
C TYR A 59 -3.59 -15.47 16.84
N THR A 60 -3.06 -16.59 16.38
CA THR A 60 -1.64 -16.94 16.60
C THR A 60 -0.79 -16.39 15.47
N LEU A 61 0.18 -15.53 15.80
CA LEU A 61 1.12 -15.00 14.81
C LEU A 61 2.08 -16.08 14.28
N GLY A 62 2.54 -15.89 13.05
CA GLY A 62 3.69 -16.63 12.52
C GLY A 62 5.02 -16.20 13.17
N ALA A 63 6.13 -16.39 12.46
CA ALA A 63 7.46 -16.11 12.99
C ALA A 63 7.85 -14.60 13.03
N THR A 64 6.91 -13.70 12.73
CA THR A 64 7.12 -12.25 12.77
C THR A 64 6.31 -11.63 13.90
N ALA A 65 6.97 -10.85 14.75
CA ALA A 65 6.31 -10.07 15.79
C ALA A 65 5.48 -8.94 15.17
N GLN A 66 4.42 -8.54 15.86
CA GLN A 66 3.56 -7.43 15.47
C GLN A 66 3.65 -6.36 16.55
N ALA A 67 4.01 -5.14 16.17
CA ALA A 67 3.98 -4.00 17.06
C ALA A 67 2.54 -3.48 17.22
N LYS A 68 2.35 -2.65 18.24
CA LYS A 68 1.06 -2.05 18.54
C LYS A 68 0.63 -1.16 17.37
N ASP A 69 -0.63 -1.29 16.97
CA ASP A 69 -1.24 -0.51 15.88
C ASP A 69 -0.60 -0.72 14.49
N ASP A 70 0.15 -1.81 14.29
CA ASP A 70 0.71 -2.20 13.00
C ASP A 70 -0.34 -2.40 11.91
N ILE A 71 -1.53 -2.89 12.25
CA ILE A 71 -2.63 -3.13 11.30
C ILE A 71 -3.76 -2.10 11.45
N LYS A 72 -3.52 -1.02 12.18
CA LYS A 72 -4.50 0.07 12.32
C LYS A 72 -4.84 0.66 10.94
N GLU A 73 -6.13 0.95 10.74
CA GLU A 73 -6.71 1.43 9.47
C GLU A 73 -6.58 0.47 8.28
N GLY A 74 -5.97 -0.70 8.51
CA GLY A 74 -5.93 -1.82 7.57
C GLY A 74 -7.18 -2.69 7.65
N TYR A 75 -7.02 -3.95 7.25
CA TYR A 75 -8.11 -4.90 7.10
C TYR A 75 -7.81 -6.24 7.75
N VAL A 76 -8.87 -6.90 8.20
CA VAL A 76 -8.90 -8.32 8.53
C VAL A 76 -9.89 -9.01 7.61
N ILE A 77 -9.53 -10.18 7.13
CA ILE A 77 -10.36 -11.01 6.26
C ILE A 77 -10.41 -12.42 6.85
N LEU A 78 -11.61 -12.99 6.96
CA LEU A 78 -11.78 -14.41 7.23
C LEU A 78 -11.58 -15.19 5.92
N THR A 79 -10.57 -16.06 5.85
CA THR A 79 -10.12 -16.64 4.56
C THR A 79 -10.62 -18.06 4.30
N GLU A 80 -11.28 -18.69 5.28
CA GLU A 80 -11.83 -20.03 5.11
C GLU A 80 -13.13 -20.04 4.28
N LEU A 81 -13.38 -21.12 3.53
CA LEU A 81 -14.49 -21.22 2.60
C LEU A 81 -15.85 -21.01 3.29
N ASN A 82 -15.99 -21.52 4.51
CA ASN A 82 -17.24 -21.43 5.27
C ASN A 82 -17.45 -20.05 5.93
N ASP A 83 -16.39 -19.23 6.00
CA ASP A 83 -16.43 -17.89 6.59
C ASP A 83 -16.70 -16.80 5.54
N LEU A 84 -16.90 -17.21 4.27
CA LEU A 84 -17.43 -16.42 3.15
C LEU A 84 -16.63 -15.15 2.81
N GLY A 85 -15.36 -15.06 3.20
CA GLY A 85 -14.52 -13.91 2.85
C GLY A 85 -14.90 -12.62 3.58
N GLU A 86 -15.55 -12.71 4.74
CA GLU A 86 -15.97 -11.54 5.50
C GLU A 86 -14.77 -10.63 5.81
N ASN A 87 -14.91 -9.33 5.51
CA ASN A 87 -13.84 -8.34 5.63
C ASN A 87 -14.25 -7.16 6.53
N HIS A 88 -13.34 -6.75 7.41
CA HIS A 88 -13.56 -5.62 8.30
C HIS A 88 -12.37 -4.67 8.33
N ARG A 89 -12.64 -3.41 8.68
CA ARG A 89 -11.59 -2.43 8.98
C ARG A 89 -11.12 -2.63 10.42
N VAL A 90 -9.81 -2.53 10.60
CA VAL A 90 -9.18 -2.72 11.91
C VAL A 90 -8.91 -1.36 12.55
N ALA A 91 -9.42 -1.14 13.75
CA ALA A 91 -9.21 0.09 14.50
C ALA A 91 -7.86 0.11 15.24
N SER A 92 -7.41 -1.06 15.73
CA SER A 92 -6.14 -1.21 16.44
C SER A 92 -5.79 -2.69 16.63
N ASN A 93 -4.54 -2.95 17.01
CA ASN A 93 -4.08 -4.26 17.49
C ASN A 93 -3.14 -4.09 18.67
N VAL A 94 -3.10 -5.12 19.52
CA VAL A 94 -2.12 -5.22 20.60
C VAL A 94 -0.78 -5.70 20.02
N ALA A 95 0.32 -5.23 20.61
CA ALA A 95 1.63 -5.79 20.31
C ALA A 95 1.71 -7.27 20.76
N ALA A 96 2.27 -8.12 19.92
CA ALA A 96 2.49 -9.52 20.22
C ALA A 96 3.85 -9.98 19.65
N ALA A 97 4.55 -10.81 20.42
CA ALA A 97 5.80 -11.40 19.97
C ALA A 97 5.56 -12.42 18.85
N ALA A 98 6.62 -12.77 18.11
CA ALA A 98 6.56 -13.86 17.15
C ALA A 98 6.04 -15.15 17.81
N SER A 99 5.17 -15.88 17.10
CA SER A 99 4.52 -17.10 17.57
C SER A 99 3.62 -16.95 18.81
N ALA A 100 3.35 -15.72 19.25
CA ALA A 100 2.42 -15.45 20.34
C ALA A 100 1.00 -15.16 19.82
N THR A 101 0.05 -15.10 20.75
CA THR A 101 -1.32 -14.67 20.44
C THR A 101 -1.38 -13.15 20.32
N GLY A 102 -1.79 -12.67 19.14
CA GLY A 102 -2.20 -11.29 18.91
C GLY A 102 -3.70 -11.11 19.08
N THR A 103 -4.13 -9.87 19.28
CA THR A 103 -5.54 -9.49 19.30
C THR A 103 -5.71 -8.20 18.52
N LEU A 104 -6.71 -8.16 17.65
CA LEU A 104 -7.13 -6.97 16.92
C LEU A 104 -8.55 -6.57 17.29
N PHE A 105 -8.86 -5.30 17.09
CA PHE A 105 -10.16 -4.71 17.40
C PHE A 105 -10.74 -4.04 16.15
N LEU A 106 -12.03 -4.28 15.90
CA LEU A 106 -12.77 -3.63 14.83
C LEU A 106 -13.12 -2.17 15.20
N TYR A 107 -13.57 -1.40 14.21
CA TYR A 107 -14.07 -0.05 14.46
C TYR A 107 -15.32 -0.05 15.35
N PRO A 108 -15.53 1.00 16.18
CA PRO A 108 -16.74 1.12 16.97
C PRO A 108 -18.00 1.03 16.10
N GLY A 109 -18.89 0.10 16.45
CA GLY A 109 -20.13 -0.17 15.71
C GLY A 109 -20.00 -1.26 14.65
N ASP A 110 -18.80 -1.77 14.39
CA ASP A 110 -18.57 -2.92 13.52
C ASP A 110 -18.52 -4.23 14.34
N THR A 111 -19.07 -5.29 13.77
CA THR A 111 -19.14 -6.63 14.38
C THR A 111 -19.04 -7.69 13.29
N PHE A 112 -18.34 -8.78 13.58
CA PHE A 112 -18.33 -9.96 12.71
C PHE A 112 -19.76 -10.49 12.52
N LYS A 113 -20.12 -10.83 11.29
CA LYS A 113 -21.42 -11.36 10.88
C LYS A 113 -21.43 -12.87 10.84
N GLN A 114 -20.27 -13.49 10.74
CA GLN A 114 -20.12 -14.94 10.80
C GLN A 114 -19.88 -15.42 12.23
N THR A 115 -20.49 -16.55 12.56
CA THR A 115 -20.14 -17.32 13.77
C THR A 115 -19.07 -18.32 13.40
N VAL A 116 -17.92 -18.23 14.05
CA VAL A 116 -16.73 -19.03 13.72
C VAL A 116 -16.20 -19.66 14.99
N THR A 117 -16.08 -20.99 15.01
CA THR A 117 -15.49 -21.73 16.13
C THR A 117 -13.97 -21.70 16.06
N VAL A 118 -13.27 -22.04 17.15
CA VAL A 118 -11.82 -22.26 17.06
C VAL A 118 -11.59 -23.65 16.48
N ASP A 119 -11.13 -23.73 15.24
CA ASP A 119 -10.77 -24.97 14.54
C ASP A 119 -9.62 -24.70 13.56
N THR A 120 -8.87 -25.73 13.20
CA THR A 120 -7.64 -25.70 12.39
C THR A 120 -7.77 -25.07 11.00
N GLY A 121 -8.98 -24.97 10.45
CA GLY A 121 -9.25 -24.27 9.19
C GLY A 121 -9.72 -22.82 9.37
N ASN A 122 -10.06 -22.38 10.57
CA ASN A 122 -10.64 -21.06 10.78
C ASN A 122 -9.52 -20.03 10.97
N VAL A 123 -9.11 -19.48 9.84
CA VAL A 123 -7.94 -18.60 9.72
C VAL A 123 -8.33 -17.20 9.29
N ILE A 124 -7.48 -16.24 9.64
CA ILE A 124 -7.59 -14.86 9.21
C ILE A 124 -6.31 -14.39 8.51
N THR A 125 -6.50 -13.52 7.54
CA THR A 125 -5.42 -12.73 6.97
C THR A 125 -5.56 -11.28 7.43
N THR A 126 -4.46 -10.69 7.90
CA THR A 126 -4.42 -9.28 8.28
C THR A 126 -3.55 -8.50 7.30
N ILE A 127 -4.05 -7.36 6.84
CA ILE A 127 -3.39 -6.49 5.86
C ILE A 127 -3.22 -5.11 6.49
N LYS A 128 -2.00 -4.58 6.48
CA LYS A 128 -1.73 -3.21 6.94
C LYS A 128 -2.47 -2.19 6.07
N ASN A 129 -2.68 -0.98 6.61
CA ASN A 129 -3.07 0.15 5.77
C ASN A 129 -1.99 0.33 4.68
N PRO A 130 -2.34 0.35 3.38
CA PRO A 130 -1.34 0.50 2.31
C PRO A 130 -0.53 1.79 2.38
N TYR A 131 -1.02 2.82 3.08
CA TYR A 131 -0.28 4.08 3.31
C TYR A 131 0.55 4.07 4.60
N LYS A 132 0.65 2.94 5.29
CA LYS A 132 1.56 2.73 6.42
C LYS A 132 2.85 2.10 5.93
N ASP A 133 3.98 2.56 6.48
CA ASP A 133 5.31 2.02 6.19
C ASP A 133 5.63 1.94 4.68
N ILE A 134 5.27 2.99 3.92
CA ILE A 134 5.46 2.99 2.46
C ILE A 134 6.94 2.90 2.11
N ILE A 135 7.24 2.22 1.01
CA ILE A 135 8.60 2.02 0.49
C ILE A 135 8.67 2.44 -0.97
N ILE A 136 9.88 2.84 -1.41
CA ILE A 136 10.13 3.08 -2.83
C ILE A 136 9.77 1.80 -3.58
N THR A 137 9.01 1.92 -4.67
CA THR A 137 8.69 0.78 -5.52
C THR A 137 10.00 0.20 -6.05
N PRO A 138 10.37 -1.04 -5.67
CA PRO A 138 11.61 -1.63 -6.11
C PRO A 138 11.53 -1.85 -7.62
N ALA A 139 12.64 -1.62 -8.31
CA ALA A 139 12.80 -2.15 -9.65
C ALA A 139 12.95 -3.66 -9.57
N SER A 140 12.02 -4.39 -10.16
CA SER A 140 12.04 -5.84 -10.20
C SER A 140 11.40 -6.31 -11.49
N ALA A 141 12.14 -7.11 -12.27
CA ALA A 141 11.60 -7.90 -13.38
C ALA A 141 10.51 -8.89 -12.92
N ALA A 142 10.50 -9.22 -11.61
CA ALA A 142 9.49 -10.06 -10.98
C ALA A 142 8.53 -9.19 -10.14
N ALA A 143 7.73 -8.38 -10.82
CA ALA A 143 6.58 -7.63 -10.29
C ALA A 143 6.81 -6.63 -9.14
N ALA A 144 5.92 -5.63 -9.06
CA ALA A 144 5.70 -4.90 -7.83
C ALA A 144 5.18 -5.86 -6.76
N THR A 145 5.85 -5.86 -5.62
CA THR A 145 5.59 -6.78 -4.51
C THR A 145 4.43 -6.32 -3.63
N ALA A 146 3.88 -5.14 -3.89
CA ALA A 146 2.89 -4.49 -3.04
C ALA A 146 1.99 -3.52 -3.83
N TYR A 147 1.00 -2.96 -3.15
CA TYR A 147 0.03 -2.03 -3.71
C TYR A 147 0.65 -0.65 -3.96
N GLN A 148 0.45 -0.06 -5.14
CA GLN A 148 1.04 1.23 -5.53
C GLN A 148 0.33 2.38 -4.82
N VAL A 149 1.09 3.24 -4.14
CA VAL A 149 0.52 4.29 -3.28
C VAL A 149 0.64 5.69 -3.88
N GLY A 150 1.67 5.96 -4.68
CA GLY A 150 1.84 7.26 -5.35
C GLY A 150 3.23 7.88 -5.20
N VAL A 151 3.29 9.20 -5.32
CA VAL A 151 4.55 9.96 -5.39
C VAL A 151 4.57 11.09 -4.36
N PRO A 152 5.49 11.10 -3.39
CA PRO A 152 5.73 12.26 -2.54
C PRO A 152 6.51 13.34 -3.31
N GLN A 153 5.98 14.56 -3.38
CA GLN A 153 6.67 15.70 -4.02
C GLN A 153 7.77 16.31 -3.14
N VAL A 154 7.87 15.87 -1.88
CA VAL A 154 8.87 16.30 -0.91
C VAL A 154 9.39 15.06 -0.18
N ALA A 155 10.68 15.03 0.13
CA ALA A 155 11.27 13.94 0.90
C ALA A 155 10.60 13.83 2.29
N ILE A 156 10.19 12.63 2.66
CA ILE A 156 9.63 12.30 3.98
C ILE A 156 10.72 11.56 4.76
N SER A 157 11.04 12.01 5.97
CA SER A 157 12.03 11.32 6.81
C SER A 157 11.58 9.91 7.18
N ALA A 158 12.53 9.04 7.53
CA ALA A 158 12.22 7.70 8.04
C ALA A 158 11.24 7.78 9.22
N ASP A 159 10.26 6.86 9.25
CA ASP A 159 9.22 6.77 10.29
C ASP A 159 8.42 8.08 10.49
N ALA A 160 8.39 8.95 9.48
CA ALA A 160 7.65 10.21 9.52
C ALA A 160 6.47 10.18 8.54
N PHE A 161 5.54 11.11 8.74
CA PHE A 161 4.33 11.20 7.94
C PHE A 161 4.39 12.36 6.95
N GLY A 162 3.84 12.15 5.75
CA GLY A 162 3.77 13.16 4.71
C GLY A 162 2.64 12.91 3.71
N TRP A 163 2.57 13.77 2.70
CA TRP A 163 1.55 13.69 1.65
C TRP A 163 2.13 13.06 0.40
N VAL A 164 1.46 12.01 -0.10
CA VAL A 164 1.74 11.38 -1.39
C VAL A 164 0.65 11.75 -2.39
N GLN A 165 1.03 12.09 -3.60
CA GLN A 165 0.09 12.34 -4.69
C GLN A 165 -0.31 11.02 -5.34
N THR A 166 -1.62 10.78 -5.45
CA THR A 166 -2.17 9.53 -6.00
C THR A 166 -2.76 9.74 -7.39
N HIS A 167 -3.13 10.97 -7.74
CA HIS A 167 -3.78 11.26 -9.01
C HIS A 167 -3.40 12.64 -9.55
N GLY A 168 -3.55 12.83 -10.86
CA GLY A 168 -3.31 14.10 -11.55
C GLY A 168 -1.86 14.30 -11.97
N VAL A 169 -1.55 15.51 -12.43
CA VAL A 169 -0.23 15.87 -12.98
C VAL A 169 0.84 15.82 -11.89
N CYS A 170 1.87 15.00 -12.09
CA CYS A 170 2.91 14.68 -11.13
C CYS A 170 4.28 14.63 -11.81
N SER A 171 5.32 15.09 -11.12
CA SER A 171 6.70 14.83 -11.51
C SER A 171 7.15 13.48 -10.93
N CYS A 172 7.78 12.63 -11.74
CA CYS A 172 8.38 11.36 -11.31
C CYS A 172 9.63 11.06 -12.14
N ASP A 173 10.58 10.32 -11.58
CA ASP A 173 11.73 9.80 -12.35
C ASP A 173 11.24 8.95 -13.53
N THR A 174 11.86 9.12 -14.69
CA THR A 174 11.52 8.42 -15.93
C THR A 174 12.56 7.35 -16.20
N GLU A 175 12.10 6.15 -16.55
CA GLU A 175 12.97 5.10 -17.06
C GLU A 175 12.55 4.73 -18.48
N GLY A 176 13.55 4.46 -19.32
CA GLY A 176 13.36 4.03 -20.69
C GLY A 176 12.88 5.15 -21.61
N THR A 177 12.37 4.76 -22.78
CA THR A 177 11.80 5.70 -23.75
C THR A 177 10.29 5.78 -23.56
N VAL A 178 9.80 6.97 -23.19
CA VAL A 178 8.37 7.24 -23.05
C VAL A 178 7.83 8.06 -24.22
N VAL A 179 6.56 7.83 -24.58
CA VAL A 179 5.86 8.59 -25.63
C VAL A 179 4.65 9.29 -25.04
N ILE A 180 4.43 10.55 -25.40
CA ILE A 180 3.27 11.34 -24.91
C ILE A 180 1.96 10.60 -25.18
N GLY A 181 1.14 10.47 -24.15
CA GLY A 181 -0.15 9.79 -24.20
C GLY A 181 -0.09 8.28 -24.00
N GLN A 182 1.10 7.67 -24.01
CA GLN A 182 1.27 6.26 -23.66
C GLN A 182 0.96 6.03 -22.18
N GLU A 183 0.44 4.86 -21.88
CA GLU A 183 0.26 4.38 -20.51
C GLU A 183 1.62 4.11 -19.87
N ALA A 184 1.72 4.36 -18.57
CA ALA A 184 2.93 4.15 -17.80
C ALA A 184 2.67 3.19 -16.64
N ARG A 185 3.70 2.41 -16.32
CA ARG A 185 3.79 1.48 -15.20
C ARG A 185 4.97 1.84 -14.31
N ALA A 186 5.08 1.20 -13.15
CA ALA A 186 6.34 1.20 -12.42
C ALA A 186 7.44 0.54 -13.28
N SER A 187 8.65 1.12 -13.26
CA SER A 187 9.78 0.53 -13.96
C SER A 187 10.19 -0.80 -13.32
N GLU A 188 10.73 -1.68 -14.15
CA GLU A 188 11.27 -2.97 -13.76
C GLU A 188 12.79 -3.08 -13.98
N ASP A 189 13.44 -2.03 -14.53
CA ASP A 189 14.88 -2.02 -14.75
C ASP A 189 15.63 -1.98 -13.42
N THR A 190 16.25 -3.10 -13.07
CA THR A 190 16.99 -3.26 -11.81
C THR A 190 18.22 -2.33 -11.66
N THR A 191 18.63 -1.63 -12.73
CA THR A 191 19.80 -0.74 -12.75
C THR A 191 19.46 0.66 -12.24
N ASP A 192 18.37 1.25 -12.73
CA ASP A 192 17.99 2.65 -12.47
C ASP A 192 16.47 2.87 -12.28
N GLY A 193 15.64 1.82 -12.39
CA GLY A 193 14.19 1.89 -12.35
C GLY A 193 13.54 2.04 -10.97
N ALA A 194 14.31 2.01 -9.88
CA ALA A 194 13.73 2.01 -8.53
C ALA A 194 12.97 3.33 -8.26
N GLY A 195 11.65 3.23 -8.09
CA GLY A 195 10.76 4.37 -7.98
C GLY A 195 10.67 5.23 -9.25
N ALA A 196 11.00 4.71 -10.42
CA ALA A 196 10.77 5.35 -11.71
C ALA A 196 9.48 4.85 -12.36
N LEU A 197 8.97 5.64 -13.31
CA LEU A 197 7.89 5.24 -14.21
C LEU A 197 8.46 4.96 -15.60
N ALA A 198 8.01 3.86 -16.18
CA ALA A 198 8.38 3.40 -17.51
C ALA A 198 7.14 3.30 -18.41
N ALA A 199 7.38 3.28 -19.71
CA ALA A 199 6.32 3.10 -20.70
C ALA A 199 5.73 1.68 -20.61
N MET A 200 4.41 1.55 -20.64
CA MET A 200 3.77 0.23 -20.64
C MET A 200 3.92 -0.45 -22.00
N SER A 201 4.22 -1.75 -22.00
CA SER A 201 4.46 -2.56 -23.19
C SER A 201 3.70 -3.88 -23.16
N TYR A 202 2.50 -3.89 -23.74
CA TYR A 202 1.63 -5.08 -23.82
C TYR A 202 2.16 -6.23 -24.69
N THR A 203 3.30 -6.04 -25.36
CA THR A 203 3.87 -6.99 -26.31
C THR A 203 5.11 -7.71 -25.78
N GLU A 204 5.61 -7.31 -24.62
CA GLU A 204 6.81 -7.89 -24.02
C GLU A 204 6.42 -9.15 -23.25
N ALA A 205 7.02 -10.28 -23.64
CA ALA A 205 6.63 -11.60 -23.17
C ALA A 205 7.10 -11.90 -21.74
N ASP A 206 8.03 -11.10 -21.22
CA ASP A 206 8.71 -11.31 -19.95
C ASP A 206 8.49 -10.16 -18.95
N ASP A 207 7.71 -9.14 -19.31
CA ASP A 207 7.48 -7.96 -18.47
C ASP A 207 6.37 -8.22 -17.45
N ALA A 208 6.65 -7.86 -16.21
CA ALA A 208 5.61 -7.76 -15.20
C ALA A 208 4.89 -6.43 -15.41
N ASP A 209 3.91 -6.40 -16.32
CA ASP A 209 3.01 -5.24 -16.44
C ASP A 209 2.17 -5.14 -15.16
N ILE A 210 2.67 -4.33 -14.22
CA ILE A 210 2.10 -4.03 -12.88
C ILE A 210 0.75 -3.27 -12.96
N GLY A 211 0.14 -3.21 -14.15
CA GLY A 211 -1.02 -2.41 -14.43
C GLY A 211 -0.68 -0.93 -14.67
N VAL A 212 -1.66 -0.22 -15.21
CA VAL A 212 -1.50 1.20 -15.57
C VAL A 212 -1.59 2.04 -14.31
N VAL A 213 -0.56 2.82 -14.02
CA VAL A 213 -0.54 3.74 -12.86
C VAL A 213 -0.58 5.21 -13.27
N ALA A 214 -0.24 5.50 -14.52
CA ALA A 214 -0.21 6.86 -15.04
C ALA A 214 -0.30 6.92 -16.57
N ARG A 215 -0.37 8.14 -17.11
CA ARG A 215 -0.20 8.44 -18.53
C ARG A 215 0.91 9.47 -18.74
N VAL A 216 1.76 9.24 -19.72
CA VAL A 216 2.89 10.12 -20.07
C VAL A 216 2.40 11.46 -20.59
N MET A 217 2.90 12.58 -20.05
CA MET A 217 2.58 13.93 -20.52
C MET A 217 3.75 14.62 -21.25
N GLU A 218 4.96 14.07 -21.13
CA GLU A 218 6.19 14.62 -21.67
C GLU A 218 7.14 13.49 -22.10
N VAL A 219 7.95 13.73 -23.14
CA VAL A 219 9.08 12.84 -23.49
C VAL A 219 10.31 13.27 -22.68
N ALA A 220 10.44 12.74 -21.47
CA ALA A 220 11.62 12.93 -20.63
C ALA A 220 12.67 11.85 -20.91
N PRO A 221 13.97 12.15 -20.79
CA PRO A 221 15.02 11.14 -20.92
C PRO A 221 15.06 10.23 -19.67
N THR A 222 15.63 9.04 -19.83
CA THR A 222 15.86 8.12 -18.70
C THR A 222 16.69 8.80 -17.62
N THR A 223 16.45 8.48 -16.35
CA THR A 223 17.11 9.04 -15.16
C THR A 223 16.88 10.54 -14.88
N ASP A 224 15.97 11.17 -15.64
CA ASP A 224 15.49 12.53 -15.37
C ASP A 224 14.00 12.52 -15.00
N PHE A 225 13.60 13.58 -14.28
CA PHE A 225 12.21 13.79 -13.93
C PHE A 225 11.36 14.12 -15.16
N GLY A 226 10.33 13.30 -15.39
CA GLY A 226 9.30 13.54 -16.38
C GLY A 226 7.97 13.95 -15.77
N THR A 227 7.07 14.42 -16.62
CA THR A 227 5.70 14.77 -16.25
C THR A 227 4.73 13.65 -16.63
N PHE A 228 3.97 13.17 -15.64
CA PHE A 228 2.99 12.10 -15.78
C PHE A 228 1.64 12.52 -15.19
N PHE A 229 0.55 11.98 -15.71
CA PHE A 229 -0.77 12.07 -15.10
C PHE A 229 -1.07 10.78 -14.34
N LEU A 230 -0.94 10.81 -13.01
CA LEU A 230 -1.24 9.65 -12.15
C LEU A 230 -2.73 9.34 -12.15
N THR A 231 -3.07 8.05 -12.08
CA THR A 231 -4.45 7.55 -12.05
C THR A 231 -4.66 6.50 -10.96
N LEU A 232 -3.97 6.61 -9.82
CA LEU A 232 -4.18 5.67 -8.72
C LEU A 232 -5.50 5.98 -8.04
N GLU A 233 -6.40 5.00 -8.06
CA GLU A 233 -7.65 5.04 -7.31
C GLU A 233 -7.33 4.94 -5.83
N GLY A 234 -7.58 6.02 -5.08
CA GLY A 234 -7.32 6.01 -3.65
C GLY A 234 -8.32 5.09 -2.95
N ILE A 235 -7.86 3.96 -2.42
CA ILE A 235 -8.62 3.18 -1.44
C ILE A 235 -9.04 4.10 -0.28
N GLY A 236 -10.34 4.16 0.03
CA GLY A 236 -10.92 5.01 1.07
C GLY A 236 -11.75 4.19 2.05
#